data_AF-A0A2E4BFV0-F1
#
_entry.id   AF-A0A2E4BFV0-F1
#
_cell.length_a   1.000
_cell.length_b   1.000
_cell.length_c   1.000
_cell.angle_alpha   90.00
_cell.angle_beta   90.00
_cell.angle_gamma   90.00
#
_symmetry.space_group_name_H-M   'P 1'
#
loop_
_entity.id
_entity.type
_entity.pdbx_description
1 polymer ?
#
loop_
_entity_poly.entity_id
_entity_poly.type
_entity_poly.pdbx_seq_one_letter_code
_entity_poly.pdbx_strand_id
1 'polypeptide(L)'
;MALQPALFDLRIEQHRSFLDDSDMPEKRLNYVKQSKGHLGLVHTKLWESIKHHNRHTLRLDREVVDAILSKTGPHGRRDKSRGRPASGIRHLLRREIMLLFNIEYSKLCQILSQNMDYKSGKKQDITLVMPDLSIAINELKQQLISIESGLVNHLVFKRMWAPCLARLVELVWLHKTSRR
;
A
#
# COMPACT_ATOMS: atom_id res chain seq x y z
N MET A 1 14.68 -11.26 -19.24
CA MET A 1 13.87 -10.03 -19.19
C MET A 1 13.99 -9.46 -17.78
N ALA A 2 14.47 -8.22 -17.65
CA ALA A 2 14.62 -7.59 -16.33
C ALA A 2 13.24 -7.32 -15.71
N LEU A 3 13.06 -7.72 -14.45
CA LEU A 3 11.87 -7.46 -13.65
C LEU A 3 11.67 -5.95 -13.56
N GLN A 4 10.63 -5.41 -14.20
CA GLN A 4 10.19 -4.05 -13.89
C GLN A 4 9.43 -4.10 -12.56
N PRO A 5 9.94 -3.49 -11.47
CA PRO A 5 9.10 -3.24 -10.32
C PRO A 5 7.96 -2.33 -10.77
N ALA A 6 6.75 -2.62 -10.30
CA ALA A 6 5.51 -1.89 -10.60
C ALA A 6 5.53 -0.37 -10.31
N LEU A 7 6.63 0.17 -9.80
CA LEU A 7 6.72 1.52 -9.24
C LEU A 7 8.07 2.19 -9.51
N PHE A 8 8.61 2.14 -10.73
CA PHE A 8 9.71 3.07 -11.04
C PHE A 8 9.26 4.54 -10.96
N ASP A 9 7.94 4.78 -11.05
CA ASP A 9 7.29 6.07 -10.85
C ASP A 9 6.06 5.92 -9.93
N LEU A 10 6.19 6.28 -8.65
CA LEU A 10 5.00 6.72 -7.90
C LEU A 10 4.63 8.12 -8.43
N ARG A 11 3.89 8.19 -9.55
CA ARG A 11 3.22 9.44 -9.96
C ARG A 11 2.09 9.72 -8.99
N ILE A 12 2.44 10.37 -7.88
CA ILE A 12 1.48 10.96 -6.97
C ILE A 12 1.19 12.35 -7.52
N GLU A 13 0.17 12.47 -8.37
CA GLU A 13 -0.28 13.79 -8.84
C GLU A 13 -0.69 14.63 -7.62
N GLN A 14 0.03 15.72 -7.42
CA GLN A 14 -0.41 16.78 -6.55
C GLN A 14 -1.43 17.62 -7.31
N HIS A 15 -2.72 17.44 -7.05
CA HIS A 15 -3.64 18.54 -7.31
C HIS A 15 -3.39 19.63 -6.26
N ARG A 16 -2.43 20.51 -6.55
CA ARG A 16 -2.41 21.86 -6.00
C ARG A 16 -3.39 22.69 -6.82
N SER A 17 -4.58 22.90 -6.26
CA SER A 17 -5.36 24.06 -6.63
C SER A 17 -4.70 25.30 -5.99
N PHE A 18 -4.59 26.34 -6.81
CA PHE A 18 -4.23 27.74 -6.51
C PHE A 18 -2.75 28.16 -6.59
N LEU A 19 -2.53 28.97 -7.63
CA LEU A 19 -1.59 30.07 -7.84
C LEU A 19 -0.19 29.74 -8.40
N ASP A 20 -0.01 30.23 -9.64
CA ASP A 20 1.18 30.78 -10.28
C ASP A 20 2.55 30.47 -9.65
N ASP A 21 3.42 29.77 -10.38
CA ASP A 21 4.68 30.35 -10.88
C ASP A 21 5.53 29.29 -11.62
N SER A 22 5.93 29.66 -12.85
CA SER A 22 7.15 29.32 -13.60
C SER A 22 7.93 28.00 -13.35
N ASP A 23 8.14 27.27 -14.45
CA ASP A 23 9.22 26.32 -14.78
C ASP A 23 10.26 26.03 -13.67
N MET A 24 9.91 25.14 -12.75
CA MET A 24 10.88 24.42 -11.91
C MET A 24 10.75 22.94 -12.20
N PRO A 25 11.86 22.19 -12.42
CA PRO A 25 11.78 20.76 -12.64
C PRO A 25 11.11 20.12 -11.43
N GLU A 26 9.91 19.55 -11.63
CA GLU A 26 9.10 18.95 -10.57
C GLU A 26 9.98 18.02 -9.74
N LYS A 27 10.27 18.45 -8.50
CA LYS A 27 11.10 17.67 -7.59
C LYS A 27 10.30 16.42 -7.21
N ARG A 28 10.54 15.32 -7.91
CA ARG A 28 9.87 14.03 -7.68
C ARG A 28 9.93 13.67 -6.21
N LEU A 29 8.75 13.48 -5.63
CA LEU A 29 8.61 13.15 -4.24
C LEU A 29 8.88 11.66 -4.03
N ASN A 30 9.88 11.34 -3.21
CA ASN A 30 10.26 9.96 -2.93
C ASN A 30 9.45 9.40 -1.75
N TYR A 31 8.46 8.57 -2.07
CA TYR A 31 7.60 7.88 -1.12
C TYR A 31 8.20 6.59 -0.58
N VAL A 32 9.18 6.01 -1.27
CA VAL A 32 9.83 4.75 -0.89
C VAL A 32 11.34 4.93 -0.88
N LYS A 33 12.02 4.21 0.00
CA LYS A 33 13.48 4.11 0.02
C LYS A 33 13.92 2.70 0.41
N GLN A 34 15.14 2.33 0.02
CA GLN A 34 15.77 1.11 0.52
C GLN A 34 16.26 1.31 1.96
N SER A 35 16.07 0.31 2.82
CA SER A 35 16.58 0.36 4.19
C SER A 35 18.09 0.11 4.21
N LYS A 36 18.83 0.95 4.96
CA LYS A 36 20.30 0.90 5.04
C LYS A 36 20.87 -0.34 5.76
N GLY A 37 20.04 -1.12 6.45
CA GLY A 37 20.47 -2.28 7.24
C GLY A 37 19.74 -3.59 6.94
N HIS A 38 18.70 -3.53 6.12
CA HIS A 38 18.00 -4.69 5.60
C HIS A 38 17.68 -4.35 4.15
N LEU A 39 18.03 -5.20 3.18
CA LEU A 39 17.83 -4.96 1.74
C LEU A 39 16.37 -4.73 1.31
N GLY A 40 15.43 -4.66 2.26
CA GLY A 40 14.01 -4.41 2.02
C GLY A 40 13.65 -2.92 1.86
N LEU A 41 12.51 -2.71 1.19
CA LEU A 41 11.90 -1.40 0.99
C LEU A 41 11.19 -0.91 2.25
N VAL A 42 11.24 0.40 2.47
CA VAL A 42 10.51 1.10 3.54
C VAL A 42 9.88 2.38 3.00
N HIS A 43 8.70 2.72 3.51
CA HIS A 43 8.08 4.00 3.18
C HIS A 43 8.85 5.15 3.85
N THR A 44 8.85 6.33 3.22
CA THR A 44 9.45 7.54 3.79
C THR A 44 8.49 8.25 4.75
N LYS A 45 8.98 9.25 5.48
CA LYS A 45 8.15 10.12 6.34
C LYS A 45 7.13 10.92 5.52
N LEU A 46 7.34 11.03 4.20
CA LEU A 46 6.46 11.79 3.34
C LEU A 46 5.04 11.26 3.38
N TRP A 47 4.85 9.92 3.44
CA TRP A 47 3.55 9.28 3.63
C TRP A 47 2.76 9.82 4.83
N GLU A 48 3.42 10.40 5.83
CA GLU A 48 2.80 10.86 7.07
C GLU A 48 2.68 12.39 7.11
N SER A 49 3.10 13.09 6.04
CA SER A 49 3.14 14.53 5.98
C SER A 49 1.75 15.13 5.79
N ILE A 50 1.21 15.74 6.86
CA ILE A 50 -0.03 16.51 6.81
C ILE A 50 0.05 17.74 5.89
N LYS A 51 1.26 18.20 5.53
CA LYS A 51 1.46 19.33 4.61
C LYS A 51 1.19 18.97 3.15
N HIS A 52 1.32 17.69 2.82
CA HIS A 52 1.21 17.20 1.44
C HIS A 52 0.03 16.24 1.25
N HIS A 53 -0.58 15.76 2.33
CA HIS A 53 -1.54 14.65 2.31
C HIS A 53 -2.74 14.89 3.19
N ASN A 54 -3.85 14.29 2.76
CA ASN A 54 -5.11 14.29 3.49
C ASN A 54 -5.21 13.09 4.41
N ARG A 55 -6.20 13.15 5.32
CA ARG A 55 -6.61 11.99 6.12
C ARG A 55 -7.54 11.13 5.28
N HIS A 56 -7.24 9.84 5.21
CA HIS A 56 -8.06 8.85 4.56
C HIS A 56 -8.46 7.77 5.56
N THR A 57 -9.68 7.24 5.43
CA THR A 57 -10.17 6.14 6.26
C THR A 57 -10.25 4.88 5.42
N LEU A 58 -9.52 3.84 5.83
CA LEU A 58 -9.58 2.51 5.24
C LEU A 58 -10.39 1.59 6.14
N ARG A 59 -11.30 0.81 5.54
CA ARG A 59 -12.17 -0.14 6.24
C ARG A 59 -11.69 -1.56 5.99
N LEU A 60 -10.84 -2.06 6.88
CA LEU A 60 -10.23 -3.38 6.77
C LEU A 60 -10.96 -4.39 7.64
N ASP A 61 -10.83 -5.66 7.29
CA ASP A 61 -11.21 -6.77 8.17
C ASP A 61 -10.50 -6.66 9.52
N ARG A 62 -11.27 -6.73 10.61
CA ARG A 62 -10.75 -6.64 11.97
C ARG A 62 -9.74 -7.75 12.25
N GLU A 63 -9.98 -8.97 11.77
CA GLU A 63 -9.06 -10.09 12.00
C GLU A 63 -7.74 -9.86 11.27
N VAL A 64 -7.78 -9.29 10.07
CA VAL A 64 -6.57 -8.88 9.33
C VAL A 64 -5.84 -7.76 10.07
N VAL A 65 -6.56 -6.78 10.62
CA VAL A 65 -5.97 -5.69 11.41
C VAL A 65 -5.28 -6.21 12.66
N ASP A 66 -5.95 -7.08 13.41
CA ASP A 66 -5.41 -7.69 14.62
C ASP A 66 -4.19 -8.57 14.29
N ALA A 67 -4.24 -9.32 13.17
CA ALA A 67 -3.11 -10.08 12.67
C ALA A 67 -1.93 -9.16 12.27
N ILE A 68 -2.18 -8.04 11.60
CA ILE A 68 -1.15 -7.04 11.26
C ILE A 68 -0.50 -6.49 12.53
N LEU A 69 -1.30 -6.13 13.53
CA LEU A 69 -0.83 -5.63 14.81
C LEU A 69 -0.01 -6.66 15.59
N SER A 70 -0.42 -7.93 15.53
CA SER A 70 0.26 -9.04 16.21
C SER A 70 1.66 -9.33 15.65
N LYS A 71 1.98 -8.81 14.46
CA LYS A 71 3.29 -8.94 13.82
C LYS A 71 4.36 -8.27 14.70
N THR A 72 4.95 -9.07 15.57
CA THR A 72 6.09 -8.68 16.38
C THR A 72 7.27 -8.56 15.41
N GLY A 73 7.80 -7.35 15.25
CA GLY A 73 9.11 -7.18 14.62
C GLY A 73 10.17 -7.94 15.44
N PRO A 74 11.36 -8.23 14.87
CA PRO A 74 12.47 -8.79 15.63
C PRO A 74 12.64 -8.05 16.95
N HIS A 75 12.68 -8.80 18.04
CA HIS A 75 12.66 -8.26 19.39
C HIS A 75 13.89 -7.37 19.62
N GLY A 76 13.66 -6.05 19.71
CA GLY A 76 14.64 -5.06 20.15
C GLY A 76 15.87 -4.87 19.26
N ARG A 77 15.99 -3.69 18.64
CA ARG A 77 17.33 -3.12 18.44
C ARG A 77 17.90 -2.85 19.84
N ARG A 78 19.06 -3.43 20.17
CA ARG A 78 19.70 -3.29 21.50
C ARG A 78 20.31 -1.91 21.77
N ASP A 79 20.29 -1.00 20.80
CA ASP A 79 20.94 0.31 20.94
C ASP A 79 20.04 1.37 21.56
N LYS A 80 20.44 1.86 22.74
CA LYS A 80 19.80 2.93 23.53
C LYS A 80 19.81 4.32 22.84
N SER A 81 20.58 4.49 21.76
CA SER A 81 20.79 5.79 21.08
C SER A 81 19.83 6.08 19.92
N ARG A 82 18.97 5.12 19.55
CA ARG A 82 18.02 5.27 18.44
C ARG A 82 16.60 5.12 18.96
N GLY A 83 15.76 6.14 18.73
CA GLY A 83 14.40 6.23 19.27
C GLY A 83 13.49 5.03 18.97
N ARG A 84 12.35 4.96 19.67
CA ARG A 84 11.39 3.84 19.62
C ARG A 84 11.00 3.49 18.17
N PRO A 85 10.90 2.20 17.80
CA PRO A 85 10.38 1.79 16.50
C PRO A 85 9.00 2.39 16.25
N ALA A 86 8.77 2.85 15.02
CA ALA A 86 7.44 3.26 14.59
C ALA A 86 6.48 2.07 14.74
N SER A 87 5.39 2.29 15.47
CA SER A 87 4.51 1.24 15.98
C SER A 87 3.04 1.63 15.80
N GLY A 88 2.17 0.63 15.84
CA GLY A 88 0.72 0.79 15.68
C GLY A 88 0.22 0.62 14.25
N ILE A 89 -1.10 0.40 14.14
CA ILE A 89 -1.74 -0.03 12.90
C ILE A 89 -1.51 0.92 11.72
N ARG A 90 -1.53 2.23 11.94
CA ARG A 90 -1.35 3.22 10.86
C ARG A 90 0.01 3.08 10.17
N HIS A 91 1.07 2.90 10.97
CA HIS A 91 2.42 2.73 10.45
C HIS A 91 2.55 1.39 9.71
N LEU A 92 2.09 0.32 10.34
CA LEU A 92 2.14 -1.03 9.75
C LEU A 92 1.32 -1.11 8.45
N LEU A 93 0.16 -0.44 8.40
CA LEU A 93 -0.69 -0.40 7.23
C LEU A 93 -0.02 0.33 6.05
N ARG A 94 0.64 1.48 6.28
CA ARG A 94 1.43 2.15 5.23
C ARG A 94 2.52 1.22 4.67
N ARG A 95 3.19 0.46 5.54
CA ARG A 95 4.17 -0.54 5.12
C ARG A 95 3.53 -1.63 4.27
N GLU A 96 2.39 -2.20 4.69
CA GLU A 96 1.74 -3.26 3.90
C GLU A 96 1.18 -2.74 2.57
N ILE A 97 0.68 -1.49 2.53
CA ILE A 97 0.28 -0.83 1.27
C ILE A 97 1.50 -0.67 0.34
N MET A 98 2.62 -0.15 0.85
CA MET A 98 3.84 0.00 0.06
C MET A 98 4.34 -1.36 -0.46
N LEU A 99 4.28 -2.41 0.37
CA LEU A 99 4.65 -3.75 -0.05
C LEU A 99 3.69 -4.32 -1.09
N LEU A 100 2.37 -4.07 -0.98
CA LEU A 100 1.37 -4.48 -1.97
C LEU A 100 1.76 -4.01 -3.37
N PHE A 101 2.12 -2.74 -3.52
CA PHE A 101 2.54 -2.20 -4.81
C PHE A 101 3.92 -2.68 -5.28
N ASN A 102 4.66 -3.44 -4.46
CA ASN A 102 5.92 -4.07 -4.85
C ASN A 102 5.80 -5.58 -5.05
N ILE A 103 4.58 -6.13 -5.04
CA ILE A 103 4.34 -7.53 -5.40
C ILE A 103 4.30 -7.64 -6.92
N GLU A 104 4.87 -8.73 -7.44
CA GLU A 104 4.79 -9.07 -8.87
C GLU A 104 3.33 -9.14 -9.34
N TYR A 105 3.03 -8.56 -10.51
CA TYR A 105 1.66 -8.55 -11.03
C TYR A 105 1.10 -9.95 -11.26
N SER A 106 1.90 -10.88 -11.80
CA SER A 106 1.52 -12.29 -11.95
C SER A 106 1.08 -12.90 -10.61
N LYS A 107 1.77 -12.53 -9.53
CA LYS A 107 1.46 -12.99 -8.18
C LYS A 107 0.17 -12.39 -7.65
N LEU A 108 -0.06 -11.10 -7.88
CA LEU A 108 -1.33 -10.45 -7.53
C LEU A 108 -2.49 -11.05 -8.31
N CYS A 109 -2.33 -11.30 -9.62
CA CYS A 109 -3.34 -11.99 -10.43
C CYS A 109 -3.66 -13.37 -9.83
N GLN A 110 -2.65 -14.17 -9.49
CA GLN A 110 -2.87 -15.47 -8.85
C GLN A 110 -3.68 -15.35 -7.55
N ILE A 111 -3.33 -14.40 -6.67
CA ILE A 111 -4.04 -14.19 -5.39
C ILE A 111 -5.50 -13.83 -5.66
N LEU A 112 -5.76 -12.93 -6.61
CA LEU A 112 -7.11 -12.49 -6.95
C LEU A 112 -7.93 -13.62 -7.57
N SER A 113 -7.39 -14.34 -8.55
CA SER A 113 -8.08 -15.44 -9.22
C SER A 113 -8.42 -16.59 -8.25
N GLN A 114 -7.61 -16.81 -7.21
CA GLN A 114 -7.90 -17.79 -6.15
C GLN A 114 -8.97 -17.32 -5.16
N ASN A 115 -9.35 -16.04 -5.18
CA ASN A 115 -10.22 -15.40 -4.20
C ASN A 115 -11.32 -14.55 -4.86
N MET A 116 -11.88 -15.02 -5.98
CA MET A 116 -12.90 -14.29 -6.76
C MET A 116 -14.12 -13.83 -5.94
N ASP A 117 -14.54 -14.67 -5.00
CA ASP A 117 -15.75 -14.45 -4.18
C ASP A 117 -15.45 -13.86 -2.79
N TYR A 118 -14.21 -13.46 -2.53
CA TYR A 118 -13.81 -12.99 -1.22
C TYR A 118 -14.59 -11.75 -0.76
N LYS A 119 -15.05 -11.80 0.50
CA LYS A 119 -15.74 -10.71 1.20
C LYS A 119 -15.11 -10.57 2.59
N SER A 120 -14.89 -9.34 3.07
CA SER A 120 -14.57 -9.15 4.51
C SER A 120 -15.65 -9.74 5.38
N GLY A 121 -15.22 -10.21 6.54
CA GLY A 121 -16.03 -10.27 7.74
C GLY A 121 -16.20 -8.89 8.40
N LYS A 122 -16.00 -8.84 9.72
CA LYS A 122 -16.27 -7.63 10.52
C LYS A 122 -15.22 -6.56 10.24
N LYS A 123 -15.67 -5.37 9.82
CA LYS A 123 -14.76 -4.28 9.44
C LYS A 123 -14.41 -3.37 10.62
N GLN A 124 -13.19 -2.83 10.57
CA GLN A 124 -12.68 -1.79 11.44
C GLN A 124 -12.22 -0.60 10.61
N ASP A 125 -12.58 0.60 11.05
CA ASP A 125 -12.20 1.85 10.41
C ASP A 125 -10.83 2.30 10.93
N ILE A 126 -9.91 2.57 10.01
CA ILE A 126 -8.55 3.05 10.31
C ILE A 126 -8.32 4.34 9.55
N THR A 127 -8.30 5.45 10.27
CA THR A 127 -7.97 6.76 9.71
C THR A 127 -6.47 7.01 9.80
N LEU A 128 -5.84 7.33 8.67
CA LEU A 128 -4.42 7.66 8.57
C LEU A 128 -4.17 8.77 7.54
N VAL A 129 -3.13 9.56 7.78
CA VAL A 129 -2.60 10.49 6.76
C VAL A 129 -1.79 9.67 5.76
N MET A 130 -2.06 9.81 4.47
CA MET A 130 -1.37 9.13 3.38
C MET A 130 -1.65 9.83 2.03
N PRO A 131 -0.80 9.64 1.00
CA PRO A 131 -1.14 10.13 -0.33
C PRO A 131 -2.47 9.56 -0.83
N ASP A 132 -3.14 10.32 -1.70
CA ASP A 132 -4.25 9.78 -2.49
C ASP A 132 -3.67 8.76 -3.48
N LEU A 133 -4.23 7.54 -3.47
CA LEU A 133 -3.76 6.43 -4.29
C LEU A 133 -4.75 6.05 -5.40
N SER A 134 -5.71 6.92 -5.71
CA SER A 134 -6.70 6.69 -6.77
C SER A 134 -6.07 6.37 -8.11
N ILE A 135 -5.10 7.16 -8.56
CA ILE A 135 -4.37 6.96 -9.82
C ILE A 135 -3.60 5.64 -9.78
N ALA A 136 -2.77 5.43 -8.75
CA ALA A 136 -1.99 4.20 -8.61
C ALA A 136 -2.84 2.94 -8.57
N ILE A 137 -4.03 2.98 -7.94
CA ILE A 137 -4.97 1.86 -7.93
C ILE A 137 -5.60 1.61 -9.31
N ASN A 138 -5.92 2.68 -10.05
CA ASN A 138 -6.46 2.55 -11.40
C ASN A 138 -5.43 1.98 -12.38
N GLU A 139 -4.19 2.44 -12.32
CA GLU A 139 -3.08 1.90 -13.12
C GLU A 139 -2.83 0.43 -12.76
N LEU A 140 -2.75 0.10 -11.48
CA LEU A 140 -2.61 -1.29 -11.02
C LEU A 140 -3.76 -2.15 -11.56
N LYS A 141 -5.01 -1.69 -11.44
CA LYS A 141 -6.18 -2.40 -11.98
C LYS A 141 -6.04 -2.66 -13.48
N GLN A 142 -5.65 -1.66 -14.27
CA GLN A 142 -5.47 -1.81 -15.72
C GLN A 142 -4.39 -2.84 -16.06
N GLN A 143 -3.26 -2.81 -15.35
CA GLN A 143 -2.16 -3.77 -15.53
C GLN A 143 -2.56 -5.19 -15.15
N LEU A 144 -3.33 -5.37 -14.08
CA LEU A 144 -3.78 -6.70 -13.68
C LEU A 144 -4.81 -7.28 -14.67
N ILE A 145 -5.71 -6.44 -15.20
CA ILE A 145 -6.69 -6.86 -16.21
C ILE A 145 -6.04 -7.15 -17.57
N SER A 146 -4.98 -6.44 -17.95
CA SER A 146 -4.26 -6.72 -19.19
C SER A 146 -3.52 -8.07 -19.14
N ILE A 147 -3.11 -8.51 -17.94
CA ILE A 147 -2.48 -9.81 -17.72
C ILE A 147 -3.53 -10.92 -17.59
N GLU A 148 -4.59 -10.70 -16.81
CA GLU A 148 -5.65 -11.69 -16.55
C GLU A 148 -7.02 -11.02 -16.76
N SER A 149 -7.58 -11.23 -17.96
CA SER A 149 -8.84 -10.59 -18.38
C SER A 149 -10.03 -11.00 -17.52
N GLY A 150 -9.99 -12.20 -16.90
CA GLY A 150 -11.01 -12.67 -15.96
C GLY A 150 -11.19 -11.77 -14.74
N LEU A 151 -10.19 -10.93 -14.42
CA LEU A 151 -10.25 -9.99 -13.29
C LEU A 151 -11.11 -8.76 -13.53
N VAL A 152 -11.57 -8.48 -14.76
CA VAL A 152 -12.36 -7.28 -15.08
C VAL A 152 -13.59 -7.13 -14.17
N ASN A 153 -14.20 -8.27 -13.79
CA ASN A 153 -15.40 -8.34 -12.96
C ASN A 153 -15.13 -8.64 -11.48
N HIS A 154 -13.86 -8.68 -11.06
CA HIS A 154 -13.48 -9.02 -9.69
C HIS A 154 -14.07 -8.02 -8.68
N LEU A 155 -14.63 -8.52 -7.56
CA LEU A 155 -15.36 -7.69 -6.58
C LEU A 155 -14.51 -6.57 -5.97
N VAL A 156 -13.20 -6.79 -5.88
CA VAL A 156 -12.19 -5.80 -5.43
C VAL A 156 -12.22 -4.54 -6.28
N PHE A 157 -12.33 -4.67 -7.60
CA PHE A 157 -12.20 -3.56 -8.56
C PHE A 157 -13.52 -2.84 -8.87
N LYS A 158 -14.65 -3.31 -8.32
CA LYS A 158 -15.97 -2.66 -8.45
C LYS A 158 -16.14 -1.46 -7.53
N ARG A 159 -15.20 -1.22 -6.62
CA ARG A 159 -15.28 -0.17 -5.60
C ARG A 159 -14.33 0.97 -5.89
N MET A 160 -14.55 2.12 -5.23
CA MET A 160 -13.60 3.23 -5.23
C MET A 160 -12.22 2.80 -4.71
N TRP A 161 -11.20 3.63 -4.92
CA TRP A 161 -9.81 3.28 -4.66
C TRP A 161 -9.53 2.86 -3.21
N ALA A 162 -10.08 3.55 -2.21
CA ALA A 162 -9.81 3.25 -0.80
C ALA A 162 -10.38 1.87 -0.37
N PRO A 163 -11.66 1.55 -0.67
CA PRO A 163 -12.17 0.20 -0.48
C PRO A 163 -11.40 -0.86 -1.30
N CYS A 164 -11.04 -0.57 -2.55
CA CYS A 164 -10.25 -1.47 -3.40
C CYS A 164 -8.91 -1.80 -2.74
N LEU A 165 -8.17 -0.76 -2.34
CA LEU A 165 -6.90 -0.88 -1.62
C LEU A 165 -7.04 -1.70 -0.34
N ALA A 166 -8.07 -1.44 0.47
CA ALA A 166 -8.32 -2.20 1.69
C ALA A 166 -8.49 -3.70 1.40
N ARG A 167 -9.26 -4.06 0.35
CA ARG A 167 -9.43 -5.46 -0.04
C ARG A 167 -8.14 -6.10 -0.56
N LEU A 168 -7.36 -5.37 -1.37
CA LEU A 168 -6.08 -5.86 -1.87
C LEU A 168 -5.11 -6.15 -0.73
N VAL A 169 -5.02 -5.25 0.26
CA VAL A 169 -4.19 -5.47 1.45
C VAL A 169 -4.63 -6.72 2.22
N GLU A 170 -5.93 -6.92 2.42
CA GLU A 170 -6.45 -8.11 3.09
C GLU A 170 -6.09 -9.40 2.35
N LEU A 171 -6.38 -9.48 1.05
CA LEU A 171 -6.10 -10.67 0.25
C LEU A 171 -4.61 -11.02 0.23
N VAL A 172 -3.77 -10.01 0.03
CA VAL A 172 -2.32 -10.17 0.08
C VAL A 172 -1.85 -10.62 1.46
N TRP A 173 -2.48 -10.11 2.53
CA TRP A 173 -2.14 -10.51 3.88
C TRP A 173 -2.51 -11.97 4.16
N LEU A 174 -3.76 -12.35 3.86
CA LEU A 174 -4.25 -13.71 4.02
C LEU A 174 -3.40 -14.72 3.24
N HIS A 175 -3.00 -14.37 2.02
CA HIS A 175 -2.10 -15.20 1.22
C HIS A 175 -0.71 -15.39 1.84
N LYS A 176 -0.17 -14.36 2.51
CA LYS A 176 1.11 -14.47 3.23
C LYS A 176 1.01 -15.39 4.44
N THR A 177 -0.12 -15.42 5.12
CA THR A 177 -0.34 -16.27 6.30
C THR A 177 -0.60 -17.72 5.94
N SER A 178 -1.31 -18.02 4.85
CA SER A 178 -1.56 -19.41 4.41
C SER A 178 -0.30 -20.17 3.97
N ARG A 179 0.85 -19.50 3.90
CA ARG A 179 2.14 -20.09 3.50
C ARG A 179 3.13 -20.23 4.66
N ARG A 180 2.71 -19.93 5.89
CA ARG A 180 3.47 -20.14 7.12
C ARG A 180 2.93 -21.34 7.85
#